data_AF-A0A259MDN5-F1
#
_entry.id   AF-A0A259MDN5-F1
#
_cell.length_a   1.000
_cell.length_b   1.000
_cell.length_c   1.000
_cell.angle_alpha   90.00
_cell.angle_beta   90.00
_cell.angle_gamma   90.00
#
_symmetry.space_group_name_H-M   'P 1'
#
loop_
_entity.id
_entity.type
_entity.pdbx_description
1 polymer ?
#
loop_
_entity_poly.entity_id
_entity_poly.type
_entity_poly.pdbx_seq_one_letter_code
_entity_poly.pdbx_strand_id
1 'polypeptide(L)'
;MTAHQPLSPGRELRRSSQPRRGLSREEAAVYIGVSVRKFDEMVGDGRMPRAKVIDARRVWDTLKLDLAFDALPTDGEEVSNPWD
;
A
#
# COMPACT_ATOMS: atom_id res chain seq x y z
N MET A 1 34.14 21.55 -35.32
CA MET A 1 34.51 20.28 -34.67
C MET A 1 33.59 20.10 -33.47
N THR A 2 32.94 18.94 -33.43
CA THR A 2 31.71 18.57 -32.70
C THR A 2 31.74 18.82 -31.19
N ALA A 3 30.68 19.44 -30.66
CA ALA A 3 30.42 19.59 -29.23
C ALA A 3 29.97 18.25 -28.61
N HIS A 4 30.65 17.79 -27.55
CA HIS A 4 30.17 16.72 -26.69
C HIS A 4 29.18 17.30 -25.67
N GLN A 5 27.89 17.08 -25.90
CA GLN A 5 26.85 17.35 -24.91
C GLN A 5 26.90 16.28 -23.81
N PRO A 6 26.93 16.63 -22.52
CA PRO A 6 26.87 15.64 -21.45
C PRO A 6 25.47 15.00 -21.40
N LEU A 7 25.46 13.67 -21.33
CA LEU A 7 24.30 12.82 -21.07
C LEU A 7 23.44 13.39 -19.92
N SER A 8 22.20 13.77 -20.25
CA SER A 8 21.23 14.27 -19.28
C SER A 8 20.86 13.19 -18.24
N PRO A 9 20.68 13.53 -16.94
CA PRO A 9 20.27 12.60 -15.89
C PRO A 9 18.79 12.14 -15.98
N GLY A 10 18.20 12.16 -17.17
CA GLY A 10 16.77 11.95 -17.38
C GLY A 10 16.30 10.49 -17.43
N ARG A 11 17.21 9.51 -17.34
CA ARG A 11 16.85 8.08 -17.52
C ARG A 11 16.49 7.35 -16.22
N GLU A 12 16.68 7.97 -15.07
CA GLU A 12 16.45 7.34 -13.76
C GLU A 12 15.06 7.64 -13.14
N LEU A 13 14.38 8.69 -13.61
CA LEU A 13 13.09 9.16 -13.07
C LEU A 13 11.84 8.51 -13.70
N ARG A 14 12.02 7.46 -14.51
CA ARG A 14 10.92 6.74 -15.20
C ARG A 14 10.60 5.37 -14.58
N ARG A 15 11.19 5.02 -13.43
CA ARG A 15 10.71 3.88 -12.59
C ARG A 15 9.64 4.31 -11.58
N SER A 16 9.35 5.60 -11.46
CA SER A 16 8.76 6.23 -10.28
C SER A 16 7.52 7.10 -10.58
N SER A 17 6.65 6.69 -11.51
CA SER A 17 5.38 7.43 -11.74
C SER A 17 4.13 6.58 -11.89
N GLN A 18 4.22 5.25 -11.79
CA GLN A 18 3.03 4.42 -11.66
C GLN A 18 3.08 3.76 -10.28
N PRO A 19 2.15 4.09 -9.36
CA PRO A 19 2.08 3.37 -8.10
C PRO A 19 1.87 1.89 -8.43
N ARG A 20 2.79 1.03 -7.97
CA ARG A 20 2.67 -0.40 -8.20
C ARG A 20 1.41 -0.87 -7.50
N ARG A 21 0.52 -1.51 -8.26
CA ARG A 21 -0.74 -2.01 -7.70
C ARG A 21 -0.54 -3.07 -6.61
N GLY A 22 0.54 -3.83 -6.72
CA GLY A 22 0.91 -4.87 -5.78
C GLY A 22 2.06 -4.44 -4.87
N LEU A 23 1.82 -4.44 -3.57
CA LEU A 23 2.80 -4.13 -2.52
C LEU A 23 3.26 -5.40 -1.81
N SER A 24 4.53 -5.47 -1.42
CA SER A 24 5.00 -6.44 -0.43
C SER A 24 4.37 -6.16 0.94
N ARG A 25 4.56 -7.08 1.89
CA ARG A 25 4.10 -6.93 3.28
C ARG A 25 4.63 -5.64 3.93
N GLU A 26 5.91 -5.33 3.72
CA GLU A 26 6.56 -4.14 4.30
C GLU A 26 6.06 -2.86 3.64
N GLU A 27 5.95 -2.85 2.30
CA GLU A 27 5.39 -1.71 1.57
C GLU A 27 3.94 -1.44 1.95
N ALA A 28 3.12 -2.47 2.15
CA ALA A 28 1.73 -2.32 2.56
C ALA A 28 1.59 -1.73 3.97
N ALA A 29 2.47 -2.14 4.90
CA ALA A 29 2.52 -1.57 6.24
C ALA A 29 2.92 -0.09 6.22
N VAL A 30 3.96 0.26 5.45
CA VAL A 30 4.39 1.64 5.23
C VAL A 30 3.27 2.48 4.60
N TYR A 31 2.57 1.91 3.61
CA TYR A 31 1.50 2.58 2.88
C TYR A 31 0.38 3.08 3.80
N ILE A 32 -0.05 2.27 4.77
CA ILE A 32 -1.09 2.66 5.74
C ILE A 32 -0.52 3.27 7.04
N GLY A 33 0.79 3.50 7.11
CA GLY A 33 1.44 4.19 8.23
C GLY A 33 1.58 3.37 9.53
N VAL A 34 1.70 2.05 9.47
CA VAL A 34 1.84 1.18 10.67
C VAL A 34 3.08 0.30 10.62
N SER A 35 3.47 -0.29 11.77
CA SER A 35 4.55 -1.27 11.81
C SER A 35 4.15 -2.58 11.11
N VAL A 36 5.12 -3.31 10.56
CA VAL A 36 4.88 -4.60 9.86
C VAL A 36 4.19 -5.64 10.75
N ARG A 37 4.49 -5.62 12.06
CA ARG A 37 3.80 -6.47 13.02
C ARG A 37 2.33 -6.06 13.18
N LYS A 38 2.07 -4.76 13.30
CA LYS A 38 0.70 -4.26 13.46
C LYS A 38 -0.14 -4.55 12.21
N PHE A 39 0.46 -4.41 11.04
CA PHE A 39 -0.18 -4.77 9.79
C PHE A 39 -0.62 -6.25 9.77
N ASP A 40 0.23 -7.18 10.20
CA ASP A 40 -0.14 -8.60 10.29
C ASP A 40 -1.30 -8.84 11.26
N GLU A 41 -1.30 -8.18 12.42
CA GLU A 41 -2.41 -8.22 13.37
C GLU A 41 -3.70 -7.74 12.70
N MET A 42 -3.66 -6.61 11.99
CA MET A 42 -4.82 -6.07 11.27
C MET A 42 -5.33 -7.02 10.17
N VAL A 43 -4.43 -7.70 9.45
CA VAL A 43 -4.80 -8.72 8.46
C VAL A 43 -5.40 -9.97 9.14
N GLY A 44 -4.86 -10.37 10.29
CA GLY A 44 -5.35 -11.48 11.09
C GLY A 44 -6.76 -11.24 11.63
N ASP A 45 -7.00 -10.03 12.16
CA ASP A 45 -8.28 -9.61 12.75
C ASP A 45 -9.32 -9.19 11.68
N GLY A 46 -8.95 -9.17 10.40
CA GLY A 46 -9.85 -8.84 9.29
C GLY A 46 -10.04 -7.35 9.01
N ARG A 47 -9.31 -6.47 9.70
CA ARG A 47 -9.30 -5.02 9.47
C ARG A 47 -8.56 -4.63 8.18
N MET A 48 -7.64 -5.46 7.73
CA MET A 48 -6.91 -5.29 6.47
C MET A 48 -7.10 -6.50 5.56
N PRO A 49 -7.04 -6.33 4.22
CA PRO A 49 -7.25 -7.41 3.28
C PRO A 49 -6.14 -8.45 3.36
N ARG A 50 -6.49 -9.71 3.09
CA ARG A 50 -5.51 -10.78 2.89
C ARG A 50 -4.73 -10.57 1.59
N ALA A 51 -3.46 -10.96 1.60
CA ALA A 51 -2.61 -10.94 0.42
C ALA A 51 -3.21 -11.76 -0.74
N LYS A 52 -3.00 -11.30 -1.96
CA LYS A 52 -3.02 -12.15 -3.15
C LYS A 52 -1.78 -13.04 -3.13
N VAL A 53 -1.96 -14.30 -3.51
CA VAL A 53 -0.86 -15.26 -3.67
C VAL A 53 -0.59 -15.40 -5.16
N ILE A 54 0.61 -15.00 -5.58
CA ILE A 54 1.11 -15.15 -6.96
C ILE A 54 2.31 -16.08 -6.86
N ASP A 55 2.12 -17.34 -7.25
CA ASP A 55 3.06 -18.43 -6.99
C ASP A 55 3.46 -18.47 -5.51
N ALA A 56 4.73 -18.18 -5.20
CA ALA A 56 5.26 -18.14 -3.83
C ALA A 56 5.18 -16.74 -3.17
N ARG A 57 4.76 -15.69 -3.89
CA ARG A 57 4.79 -14.31 -3.41
C ARG A 57 3.44 -13.90 -2.85
N ARG A 58 3.47 -13.24 -1.69
CA ARG A 58 2.32 -12.57 -1.08
C ARG A 58 2.37 -11.09 -1.41
N VAL A 59 1.33 -10.60 -2.06
CA VAL A 59 1.25 -9.23 -2.55
C VAL A 59 -0.10 -8.62 -2.17
N TRP A 60 -0.10 -7.41 -1.63
CA TRP A 60 -1.29 -6.67 -1.26
C TRP A 60 -1.68 -5.68 -2.33
N ASP A 61 -2.97 -5.62 -2.60
CA ASP A 61 -3.56 -4.79 -3.65
C ASP A 61 -3.87 -3.41 -3.07
N THR A 62 -3.33 -2.33 -3.67
CA THR A 62 -3.47 -0.97 -3.11
C THR A 62 -4.92 -0.53 -2.97
N LEU A 63 -5.81 -0.75 -3.96
CA LEU A 63 -7.22 -0.35 -3.78
C LEU A 63 -7.93 -1.16 -2.71
N LYS A 64 -7.53 -2.41 -2.46
CA LYS A 64 -8.08 -3.16 -1.33
C LYS A 64 -7.61 -2.60 0.00
N LEU A 65 -6.37 -2.11 0.06
CA LEU A 65 -5.85 -1.42 1.24
C LEU A 65 -6.61 -0.11 1.46
N ASP A 66 -6.81 0.70 0.41
CA ASP A 66 -7.58 1.95 0.47
C ASP A 66 -9.00 1.69 1.00
N LEU A 67 -9.75 0.79 0.35
CA LEU A 67 -11.12 0.47 0.75
C LEU A 67 -11.22 -0.06 2.19
N ALA A 68 -10.25 -0.84 2.64
CA ALA A 68 -10.21 -1.34 4.01
C ALA A 68 -9.82 -0.25 5.01
N PHE A 69 -8.93 0.67 4.62
CA PHE A 69 -8.50 1.79 5.43
C PHE A 69 -9.64 2.80 5.62
N ASP A 70 -10.35 3.14 4.54
CA ASP A 70 -11.52 4.01 4.56
C ASP A 70 -12.67 3.45 5.42
N ALA A 71 -12.70 2.12 5.60
CA ALA A 71 -13.69 1.44 6.44
C ALA A 71 -13.28 1.32 7.92
N LEU A 72 -12.07 1.75 8.30
CA LEU A 72 -11.67 1.79 9.70
C LEU A 72 -12.46 2.88 10.44
N PRO A 73 -12.82 2.67 11.72
CA PRO A 73 -13.46 3.70 12.51
C PRO A 73 -12.52 4.90 12.66
N THR A 74 -13.06 6.10 12.47
CA THR A 74 -12.36 7.35 12.81
C THR A 74 -12.43 7.57 14.32
N ASP A 75 -11.39 8.16 14.89
CA ASP A 75 -11.40 8.54 16.31
C ASP A 75 -12.60 9.46 16.61
N GLY A 76 -13.44 9.05 17.56
CA GLY A 76 -14.67 9.76 17.92
C GLY A 76 -15.89 9.53 17.02
N GLU A 77 -15.78 8.74 15.93
CA GLU A 77 -16.95 8.25 15.21
C GLU A 77 -17.53 7.02 15.93
N GLU A 78 -18.70 7.19 16.54
CA GLU A 78 -19.51 6.05 16.95
C GLU A 78 -19.93 5.30 15.69
N VAL A 79 -19.52 4.03 15.59
CA VAL A 79 -20.08 3.09 14.63
C VAL A 79 -21.53 2.88 15.06
N SER A 80 -22.42 3.74 14.56
CA SER A 80 -23.84 3.72 14.89
C SER A 80 -24.38 2.35 14.52
N ASN A 81 -24.67 1.56 15.55
CA ASN A 81 -25.29 0.27 15.35
C ASN A 81 -26.77 0.55 15.09
N PRO A 82 -27.37 0.13 13.96
CA PRO A 82 -28.76 0.47 13.60
C PRO A 82 -29.84 -0.12 14.51
N TRP A 83 -29.43 -0.72 15.63
CA TRP A 83 -30.25 -1.45 16.58
C TRP A 83 -30.01 -1.00 18.03
N ASP A 84 -29.41 0.18 18.22
CA ASP A 84 -29.44 0.93 19.49
C ASP A 84 -30.69 1.83 19.51
#